data_AF-A0A061ACP4-F1
#
_entry.id   AF-A0A061ACP4-F1
#
_cell.length_a   1.000
_cell.length_b   1.000
_cell.length_c   1.000
_cell.angle_alpha   90.00
_cell.angle_beta   90.00
_cell.angle_gamma   90.00
#
_symmetry.space_group_name_H-M   'P 1'
#
loop_
_entity.id
_entity.type
_entity.pdbx_description
1 polymer ?
#
loop_
_entity_poly.entity_id
_entity_poly.type
_entity_poly.pdbx_seq_one_letter_code
_entity_poly.pdbx_strand_id
1 'polypeptide(L)'
;MKELAHEWEHLETDRYLKNGSRFRGRAYDRFFFLPRAGELRLRPHQPYFQSESANDYAGGIRREVAALSRSTLRNPLLTRLLRSNFARFPVADSRLDEPWDVRPIRPQDAGRPAVRDVLIMGYKYSPGLRSPARSGP
;
A
#
# COMPACT_ATOMS: atom_id res chain seq x y z
N MET A 1 3.01 19.89 2.80
CA MET A 1 3.76 18.88 1.99
C MET A 1 5.01 18.32 2.68
N LYS A 2 5.64 19.01 3.66
CA LYS A 2 6.83 18.47 4.36
C LYS A 2 6.54 17.37 5.39
N GLU A 3 5.31 17.29 5.91
CA GLU A 3 4.91 16.29 6.92
C GLU A 3 5.09 14.86 6.42
N LEU A 4 4.61 14.51 5.23
CA LEU A 4 4.76 13.14 4.69
C LEU A 4 6.23 12.78 4.44
N ALA A 5 7.07 13.76 4.09
CA ALA A 5 8.50 13.55 3.95
C ALA A 5 9.15 13.27 5.32
N HIS A 6 8.79 14.03 6.35
CA HIS A 6 9.23 13.78 7.72
C HIS A 6 8.79 12.38 8.20
N GLU A 7 7.54 11.99 7.99
CA GLU A 7 7.04 10.65 8.34
C GLU A 7 7.82 9.53 7.63
N TRP A 8 8.20 9.76 6.37
CA TRP A 8 9.03 8.82 5.60
C TRP A 8 10.44 8.65 6.18
N GLU A 9 11.04 9.74 6.66
CA GLU A 9 12.37 9.72 7.29
C GLU A 9 12.39 9.02 8.66
N HIS A 10 11.22 8.87 9.30
CA HIS A 10 11.08 8.33 10.65
C HIS A 10 10.31 6.99 10.70
N LEU A 11 10.25 6.27 9.57
CA LEU A 11 9.63 4.94 9.54
C LEU A 11 10.36 3.95 10.45
N GLU A 12 9.60 3.20 11.26
CA GLU A 12 10.16 2.14 12.09
C GLU A 12 10.81 1.04 11.24
N THR A 13 11.94 0.52 11.71
CA THR A 13 12.69 -0.54 11.04
C THR A 13 11.88 -1.84 10.97
N ASP A 14 11.77 -2.39 9.76
CA ASP A 14 11.20 -3.71 9.50
C ASP A 14 12.12 -4.81 10.04
N ARG A 15 11.66 -5.48 11.09
CA ARG A 15 12.42 -6.51 11.81
C ARG A 15 12.35 -7.90 11.15
N TYR A 16 11.52 -8.07 10.13
CA TYR A 16 11.20 -9.36 9.50
C TYR A 16 11.99 -9.62 8.22
N LEU A 17 13.07 -8.88 7.98
CA LEU A 17 13.99 -9.14 6.87
C LEU A 17 14.87 -10.37 7.17
N LYS A 18 15.23 -11.13 6.12
CA LYS A 18 16.14 -12.27 6.21
C LYS A 18 17.50 -11.83 6.78
N ASN A 19 18.14 -12.76 7.50
CA ASN A 19 19.48 -12.62 8.07
C ASN A 19 19.65 -11.42 9.02
N GLY A 20 18.56 -10.98 9.67
CA GLY A 20 18.61 -9.86 10.62
C GLY A 20 18.84 -8.49 9.98
N SER A 21 18.70 -8.36 8.65
CA SER A 21 18.89 -7.09 7.94
C SER A 21 17.97 -5.98 8.47
N ARG A 22 18.41 -4.71 8.38
CA ARG A 22 17.71 -3.54 8.95
C ARG A 22 17.57 -2.35 7.98
N PHE A 23 17.76 -2.57 6.69
CA PHE A 23 17.81 -1.48 5.68
C PHE A 23 16.43 -0.95 5.23
N ARG A 24 15.32 -1.47 5.77
CA ARG A 24 13.97 -1.08 5.36
C ARG A 24 13.19 -0.56 6.55
N GLY A 25 12.72 0.67 6.47
CA GLY A 25 11.64 1.19 7.31
C GLY A 25 10.27 0.86 6.69
N ARG A 26 9.26 0.60 7.51
CA ARG A 26 7.89 0.34 7.02
C ARG A 26 6.84 0.71 8.05
N ALA A 27 5.81 1.40 7.58
CA ALA A 27 4.52 1.51 8.24
C ALA A 27 3.41 1.12 7.26
N TYR A 28 2.30 0.59 7.78
CA TYR A 28 1.13 0.29 6.96
C TYR A 28 -0.15 0.36 7.76
N ASP A 29 -1.24 0.65 7.05
CA ASP A 29 -2.59 0.47 7.54
C ASP A 29 -3.50 0.11 6.39
N ARG A 30 -4.74 -0.27 6.73
CA ARG A 30 -5.79 -0.58 5.77
C ARG A 30 -6.94 0.37 5.98
N PHE A 31 -7.58 0.74 4.88
CA PHE A 31 -8.68 1.68 4.85
C PHE A 31 -9.85 1.08 4.08
N PHE A 32 -11.05 1.48 4.47
CA PHE A 32 -12.16 1.57 3.52
C PHE A 32 -12.15 2.97 2.90
N PHE A 33 -12.27 3.03 1.58
CA PHE A 33 -12.66 4.23 0.87
C PHE A 33 -14.16 4.18 0.61
N LEU A 34 -14.88 5.25 0.96
CA LEU A 34 -16.31 5.41 0.74
C LEU A 34 -16.53 6.37 -0.43
N PRO A 35 -16.80 5.88 -1.66
CA PRO A 35 -16.76 6.71 -2.85
C PRO A 35 -17.75 7.88 -2.83
N ARG A 36 -19.01 7.63 -2.44
CA ARG A 36 -20.05 8.66 -2.41
C ARG A 36 -19.73 9.79 -1.43
N ALA A 37 -19.22 9.45 -0.25
CA ALA A 37 -18.81 10.42 0.77
C ALA A 37 -17.43 11.04 0.47
N GLY A 38 -16.60 10.37 -0.34
CA GLY A 38 -15.20 10.74 -0.55
C GLY A 38 -14.34 10.60 0.71
N GLU A 39 -14.72 9.70 1.61
CA GLU A 39 -14.12 9.52 2.94
C GLU A 39 -13.20 8.30 3.01
N LEU A 40 -12.20 8.39 3.89
CA LEU A 40 -11.37 7.25 4.30
C LEU A 40 -11.74 6.85 5.72
N ARG A 41 -12.03 5.56 5.93
CA ARG A 41 -12.21 4.98 7.25
C ARG A 41 -11.08 4.02 7.54
N LEU A 42 -10.26 4.36 8.53
CA LEU A 42 -9.19 3.49 9.02
C LEU A 42 -9.81 2.19 9.58
N ARG A 43 -9.24 1.06 9.18
CA ARG A 43 -9.60 -0.26 9.72
C ARG A 43 -8.71 -0.59 10.91
N PRO A 44 -9.12 -1.54 11.78
CA PRO A 44 -8.24 -2.05 12.81
C PRO A 44 -6.91 -2.50 12.21
N HIS A 45 -5.83 -1.97 12.79
CA HIS A 45 -4.49 -2.38 12.45
C HIS A 45 -4.36 -3.90 12.64
N GLN A 46 -3.69 -4.55 11.72
CA GLN A 46 -3.44 -6.00 11.76
C GLN A 46 -2.01 -6.26 11.34
N PRO A 47 -1.50 -7.48 11.52
CA PRO A 47 -0.19 -7.82 11.01
C PRO A 47 -0.21 -7.92 9.49
N TYR A 48 0.85 -7.43 8.84
CA TYR A 48 1.01 -7.58 7.41
C TYR A 48 1.43 -9.01 7.07
N PHE A 49 0.66 -9.68 6.23
CA PHE A 49 0.91 -11.05 5.80
C PHE A 49 0.98 -11.15 4.27
N GLN A 50 1.97 -11.88 3.78
CA GLN A 50 2.06 -12.34 2.41
C GLN A 50 2.30 -13.85 2.45
N SER A 51 1.60 -14.62 1.62
CA SER A 51 1.89 -16.05 1.47
C SER A 51 3.31 -16.26 0.96
N GLU A 52 3.85 -17.46 1.17
CA GLU A 52 5.13 -17.86 0.59
C GLU A 52 5.12 -17.69 -0.93
N SER A 53 4.06 -18.18 -1.59
CA SER A 53 3.86 -18.04 -3.04
C SER A 53 3.79 -16.60 -3.56
N ALA A 54 3.50 -15.61 -2.70
CA ALA A 54 3.43 -14.21 -3.09
C ALA A 54 4.74 -13.45 -2.81
N ASN A 55 5.67 -14.04 -2.05
CA ASN A 55 6.93 -13.41 -1.66
C ASN A 55 7.96 -14.47 -1.26
N ASP A 56 8.72 -15.00 -2.22
CA ASP A 56 9.74 -16.03 -1.95
C ASP A 56 10.88 -15.51 -1.04
N TYR A 57 11.05 -14.19 -0.97
CA TYR A 57 12.06 -13.59 -0.11
C TYR A 57 11.68 -13.68 1.37
N ALA A 58 10.43 -13.43 1.75
CA ALA A 58 10.03 -13.44 3.17
C ALA A 58 8.54 -13.74 3.42
N GLY A 59 7.88 -14.49 2.56
CA GLY A 59 6.48 -14.90 2.71
C GLY A 59 6.28 -15.88 3.86
N GLY A 60 5.02 -16.16 4.20
CA GLY A 60 4.64 -17.04 5.32
C GLY A 60 4.71 -16.38 6.71
N ILE A 61 5.27 -15.17 6.81
CA ILE A 61 5.46 -14.47 8.07
C ILE A 61 4.37 -13.40 8.28
N ARG A 62 3.74 -13.42 9.46
CA ARG A 62 2.92 -12.32 9.97
C ARG A 62 3.82 -11.25 10.57
N ARG A 63 3.78 -10.05 10.00
CA ARG A 63 4.64 -8.94 10.40
C ARG A 63 3.87 -7.90 11.19
N GLU A 64 4.24 -7.72 12.44
CA GLU A 64 3.85 -6.57 13.25
C GLU A 64 4.69 -5.38 12.79
N VAL A 65 4.27 -4.70 11.73
CA VAL A 65 4.90 -3.45 11.27
C VAL A 65 4.09 -2.26 11.79
N ALA A 66 4.74 -1.12 11.98
CA ALA A 66 4.08 0.04 12.58
C ALA A 66 2.82 0.49 11.81
N ALA A 67 1.85 1.02 12.55
CA ALA A 67 0.72 1.73 11.98
C ALA A 67 1.17 3.06 11.33
N LEU A 68 0.38 3.59 10.41
CA LEU A 68 0.59 4.93 9.90
C LEU A 68 0.37 5.95 11.03
N SER A 69 1.20 7.00 11.05
CA SER A 69 1.06 8.04 12.05
C SER A 69 -0.24 8.82 11.88
N ARG A 70 -0.69 9.44 12.98
CA ARG A 70 -1.85 10.35 12.97
C ARG A 70 -1.67 11.53 12.00
N SER A 71 -0.43 11.98 11.79
CA SER A 71 -0.10 13.05 10.84
C SER A 71 -0.38 12.59 9.40
N THR A 72 0.16 11.41 9.03
CA THR A 72 -0.10 10.78 7.73
C THR A 72 -1.59 10.56 7.49
N LEU A 73 -2.29 10.01 8.49
CA LEU A 73 -3.72 9.70 8.41
C LEU A 73 -4.60 10.94 8.20
N ARG A 74 -4.22 12.09 8.77
CA ARG A 74 -4.97 13.34 8.61
C ARG A 74 -4.54 14.19 7.43
N ASN A 75 -3.49 13.78 6.70
CA ASN A 75 -2.95 14.58 5.63
C ASN A 75 -3.94 14.65 4.45
N PRO A 76 -4.43 15.84 4.03
CA PRO A 76 -5.43 15.95 2.96
C PRO A 76 -4.96 15.41 1.61
N LEU A 77 -3.63 15.35 1.38
CA LEU A 77 -3.08 14.77 0.15
C LEU A 77 -3.44 13.29 0.02
N LEU A 78 -3.45 12.51 1.11
CA LEU A 78 -3.81 11.10 1.09
C LEU A 78 -5.22 10.90 0.54
N THR A 79 -6.20 11.59 1.12
CA THR A 79 -7.60 11.54 0.67
C THR A 79 -7.75 12.05 -0.76
N ARG A 80 -7.04 13.12 -1.14
CA ARG A 80 -7.10 13.67 -2.50
C ARG A 80 -6.54 12.70 -3.54
N LEU A 81 -5.43 12.02 -3.25
CA LEU A 81 -4.84 11.01 -4.13
C LEU A 81 -5.77 9.83 -4.33
N LEU A 82 -6.35 9.29 -3.25
CA LEU A 82 -7.26 8.16 -3.33
C LEU A 82 -8.55 8.52 -4.08
N ARG A 83 -9.14 9.68 -3.82
CA ARG A 83 -10.30 10.19 -4.57
C ARG A 83 -9.99 10.37 -6.06
N SER A 84 -8.84 10.99 -6.37
CA SER A 84 -8.45 11.26 -7.76
C SER A 84 -8.19 9.98 -8.54
N ASN A 85 -7.57 8.98 -7.89
CA ASN A 85 -7.34 7.67 -8.48
C ASN A 85 -8.68 6.94 -8.71
N PHE A 86 -9.55 6.91 -7.70
CA PHE A 86 -10.85 6.25 -7.80
C PHE A 86 -11.73 6.83 -8.92
N ALA A 87 -11.71 8.16 -9.10
CA ALA A 87 -12.47 8.84 -10.15
C ALA A 87 -12.06 8.46 -11.59
N ARG A 88 -10.95 7.72 -11.78
CA ARG A 88 -10.52 7.21 -13.08
C ARG A 88 -10.98 5.79 -13.36
N PHE A 89 -11.51 5.09 -12.36
CA PHE A 89 -11.97 3.73 -12.55
C PHE A 89 -13.38 3.69 -13.14
N PRO A 90 -13.68 2.74 -14.04
CA PRO A 90 -15.00 2.59 -14.66
C PRO A 90 -15.97 1.89 -13.68
N VAL A 91 -16.26 2.53 -12.56
CA VAL A 91 -17.12 2.00 -11.49
C VAL A 91 -18.57 2.38 -11.77
N ALA A 92 -19.47 1.39 -11.80
CA ALA A 92 -20.90 1.64 -11.93
C ALA A 92 -21.45 2.40 -10.71
N ASP A 93 -22.44 3.28 -10.92
CA ASP A 93 -23.00 4.14 -9.87
C ASP A 93 -23.53 3.35 -8.66
N SER A 94 -24.12 2.19 -8.90
CA SER A 94 -24.62 1.28 -7.86
C SER A 94 -23.53 0.77 -6.89
N ARG A 95 -22.25 0.84 -7.29
CA ARG A 95 -21.11 0.40 -6.48
C ARG A 95 -20.48 1.54 -5.67
N LEU A 96 -20.98 2.78 -5.81
CA LEU A 96 -20.45 3.94 -5.07
C LEU A 96 -20.90 3.98 -3.60
N ASP A 97 -21.93 3.20 -3.25
CA ASP A 97 -22.42 3.01 -1.89
C ASP A 97 -21.66 1.92 -1.12
N GLU A 98 -20.85 1.11 -1.82
CA GLU A 98 -20.06 0.07 -1.20
C GLU A 98 -18.75 0.63 -0.62
N PRO A 99 -18.29 0.12 0.53
CA PRO A 99 -16.94 0.39 1.01
C PRO A 99 -15.90 -0.37 0.18
N TRP A 100 -14.88 0.34 -0.30
CA TRP A 100 -13.79 -0.21 -1.11
C TRP A 100 -12.52 -0.40 -0.29
N ASP A 101 -11.87 -1.56 -0.42
CA ASP A 101 -10.60 -1.86 0.20
C ASP A 101 -9.74 -2.80 -0.64
N VAL A 102 -8.46 -2.91 -0.29
CA VAL A 102 -7.54 -3.86 -0.92
C VAL A 102 -7.64 -5.20 -0.19
N ARG A 103 -8.28 -6.18 -0.83
CA ARG A 103 -8.36 -7.58 -0.36
C ARG A 103 -7.80 -8.55 -1.41
N PRO A 104 -7.44 -9.78 -1.02
CA PRO A 104 -7.29 -10.86 -1.98
C PRO A 104 -8.58 -10.99 -2.79
N ILE A 105 -8.45 -10.96 -4.11
CA ILE A 105 -9.56 -11.17 -5.04
C ILE A 105 -9.33 -12.48 -5.81
N ARG A 106 -10.42 -13.11 -6.21
CA ARG A 106 -10.40 -14.27 -7.12
C ARG A 106 -11.33 -13.96 -8.29
N PRO A 107 -10.98 -14.38 -9.52
CA PRO A 107 -11.90 -14.26 -10.64
C PRO A 107 -13.17 -15.07 -10.33
N GLN A 108 -14.33 -14.50 -10.65
CA GLN A 108 -15.61 -15.21 -10.51
C GLN A 108 -15.74 -16.35 -11.53
N ASP A 109 -15.16 -16.15 -12.71
CA ASP A 109 -15.08 -17.12 -13.80
C ASP A 109 -13.62 -17.16 -14.30
N ALA A 110 -12.98 -18.32 -14.22
CA ALA A 110 -11.59 -18.50 -14.64
C ALA A 110 -11.43 -18.50 -16.18
N GLY A 111 -12.51 -18.65 -16.94
CA GLY A 111 -12.52 -18.62 -18.41
C GLY A 111 -12.63 -17.22 -19.01
N ARG A 112 -12.80 -16.17 -18.19
CA ARG A 112 -12.95 -14.78 -18.63
C ARG A 112 -11.84 -13.86 -18.11
N PRO A 113 -11.40 -12.87 -18.88
CA PRO A 113 -10.48 -11.86 -18.39
C PRO A 113 -11.05 -11.13 -17.16
N ALA A 114 -10.26 -11.04 -16.10
CA ALA A 114 -10.54 -10.24 -14.92
C ALA A 114 -9.44 -9.18 -14.76
N VAL A 115 -9.84 -7.92 -14.53
CA VAL A 115 -8.91 -6.79 -14.42
C VAL A 115 -8.74 -6.39 -12.97
N ARG A 116 -7.51 -6.11 -12.56
CA ARG A 116 -7.17 -5.52 -11.26
C ARG A 116 -6.19 -4.37 -11.47
N ASP A 117 -6.65 -3.16 -11.23
CA ASP A 117 -5.79 -1.99 -11.23
C ASP A 117 -5.10 -1.82 -9.87
N VAL A 118 -3.80 -1.52 -9.89
CA VAL A 118 -2.99 -1.27 -8.69
C VAL A 118 -2.19 0.01 -8.90
N LEU A 119 -2.42 1.01 -8.05
CA LEU A 119 -1.58 2.20 -7.98
C LEU A 119 -0.53 2.03 -6.87
N ILE A 120 0.74 2.03 -7.25
CA ILE A 120 1.87 2.12 -6.31
C ILE A 120 2.54 3.47 -6.53
N MET A 121 2.54 4.31 -5.49
CA MET A 121 3.29 5.56 -5.49
C MET A 121 4.52 5.38 -4.61
N GLY A 122 5.70 5.53 -5.20
CA GLY A 122 6.98 5.49 -4.49
C GLY A 122 7.78 6.73 -4.82
N TYR A 123 8.40 7.33 -3.80
CA TYR A 123 9.41 8.36 -3.96
C TYR A 123 10.75 7.79 -3.50
N LYS A 124 11.78 7.96 -4.33
CA LYS A 124 13.15 7.57 -3.99
C LYS A 124 14.04 8.81 -4.12
N TYR A 125 14.58 9.27 -3.00
CA TYR A 125 15.67 10.23 -2.98
C TYR A 125 16.94 9.51 -2.53
N SER A 126 17.96 9.51 -3.37
CA SER A 126 19.20 8.77 -3.13
C SER A 126 20.39 9.52 -3.72
N PRO A 127 20.75 10.68 -3.16
CA PRO A 127 21.93 11.41 -3.61
C PRO A 127 23.17 10.52 -3.44
N GLY A 128 23.95 10.35 -4.52
CA GLY A 128 25.19 9.56 -4.51
C GLY A 128 25.07 8.05 -4.73
N LEU A 129 23.86 7.49 -4.91
CA LEU A 129 23.69 6.06 -5.24
C LEU A 129 23.56 5.85 -6.76
N ARG A 130 24.33 4.89 -7.30
CA ARG A 130 24.15 4.39 -8.67
C ARG A 130 23.29 3.12 -8.62
N SER A 131 22.32 3.01 -9.53
CA SER A 131 21.62 1.73 -9.75
C SER A 131 22.65 0.67 -10.13
N PRO A 132 22.52 -0.57 -9.63
CA PRO A 132 23.36 -1.66 -10.13
C PRO A 132 23.19 -1.73 -11.65
N ALA A 133 24.30 -1.90 -12.37
CA ALA A 133 24.28 -2.09 -13.81
C ALA A 133 23.31 -3.24 -14.11
N ARG A 134 22.33 -3.03 -15.01
CA ARG A 134 21.49 -4.13 -15.49
C ARG A 134 22.43 -5.17 -16.07
N SER A 135 22.63 -6.28 -15.37
CA SER A 135 23.13 -7.50 -15.97
C SER A 135 22.00 -8.02 -16.86
N GLY A 136 22.14 -7.83 -18.17
CA GLY A 136 21.33 -8.53 -19.17
C GLY A 136 22.13 -9.69 -19.77
N PRO A 137 21.50 -10.50 -20.63
CA PRO A 137 20.07 -10.54 -20.97
C PRO A 137 19.23 -11.38 -20.00
#